data_AF-A0A7L2TEG9-F1
#
_entry.id   AF-A0A7L2TEG9-F1
#
_cell.length_a   1.000
_cell.length_b   1.000
_cell.length_c   1.000
_cell.angle_alpha   90.00
_cell.angle_beta   90.00
_cell.angle_gamma   90.00
#
_symmetry.space_group_name_H-M   'P 1'
#
loop_
_entity.id
_entity.type
_entity.pdbx_description
1 polymer ?
#
loop_
_entity_poly.entity_id
_entity_poly.type
_entity_poly.pdbx_seq_one_letter_code
_entity_poly.pdbx_strand_id
1 'polypeptide(L)'
;ALLEKPISKRRDSEAVQKAKTLYASCMNENKIEKADVKPLLSILKHSPFRWPVLESNIGPEGLWSERRFSLVQALATLRGQYSSSVFIRLYVAADDKISSRYILKLDQASLSLASREDYLENTTEAKSYRDAFLQFMVDTAVLLGANASRAESDMKSVLKLEVKIAEIMIPYENRTSEVMYNKMNISELSAMIPQFDWLGYIKKVIDTKLYPELKDIGPSENVIVRVPQYFKDLFRILENERKKTLANYLVWRMVYSRLFNLSRRFQYRWLEFSRVIHGTTTLLPQWDKCVDLVENALPYVVGKMFVKAHFQEDKKEMMEELTEGIRWAFIDMLEKENDWMDTETKRKAHEKAKAVMAKVGYPQFIMNDTYINEDIKTLKFTESDYFGNVLQTRKYAAQSDFYWLRKEVPKTEWFTSPTTVNAFYSASTNQI
;
A
#
# COMPACT_ATOMS: atom_id res chain seq x y z
N ALA A 1 4.07 -10.58 -24.97
CA ALA A 1 3.93 -11.83 -24.19
C ALA A 1 5.28 -12.28 -23.59
N LEU A 2 5.75 -11.65 -22.51
CA LEU A 2 6.99 -12.06 -21.81
C LEU A 2 6.73 -13.08 -20.69
N LEU A 3 5.66 -12.88 -19.92
CA LEU A 3 5.25 -13.74 -18.81
C LEU A 3 4.53 -15.02 -19.27
N GLU A 4 3.85 -14.99 -20.41
CA GLU A 4 3.13 -16.14 -20.98
C GLU A 4 4.07 -17.21 -21.59
N LYS A 5 5.32 -16.84 -21.90
CA LYS A 5 6.28 -17.80 -22.48
C LYS A 5 6.57 -18.91 -21.46
N PRO A 6 6.60 -20.19 -21.88
CA PRO A 6 6.91 -21.29 -20.98
C PRO A 6 8.19 -21.08 -20.18
N ILE A 7 8.19 -21.58 -18.95
CA ILE A 7 9.36 -21.53 -18.07
C ILE A 7 10.48 -22.40 -18.66
N SER A 8 11.66 -21.82 -18.83
CA SER A 8 12.84 -22.50 -19.34
C SER A 8 13.94 -22.51 -18.29
N LYS A 9 14.11 -23.64 -17.57
CA LYS A 9 15.14 -23.78 -16.52
C LYS A 9 16.56 -23.47 -16.97
N ARG A 10 16.85 -23.59 -18.28
CA ARG A 10 18.15 -23.28 -18.88
C ARG A 10 18.35 -21.78 -19.16
N ARG A 11 17.27 -21.04 -19.47
CA ARG A 11 17.35 -19.66 -19.97
C ARG A 11 16.82 -18.62 -18.98
N ASP A 12 15.83 -18.98 -18.18
CA ASP A 12 15.21 -18.10 -17.21
C ASP A 12 15.99 -18.16 -15.90
N SER A 13 16.39 -17.00 -15.36
CA SER A 13 16.92 -16.94 -14.00
C SER A 13 15.84 -17.31 -12.98
N GLU A 14 16.22 -17.69 -11.76
CA GLU A 14 15.27 -18.07 -10.71
C GLU A 14 14.17 -17.01 -10.52
N ALA A 15 14.55 -15.73 -10.51
CA ALA A 15 13.61 -14.63 -10.44
C ALA A 15 12.58 -14.61 -11.58
N VAL A 16 13.02 -14.80 -12.82
CA VAL A 16 12.11 -14.89 -13.97
C VAL A 16 11.19 -16.11 -13.86
N GLN A 17 11.69 -17.24 -13.36
CA GLN A 17 10.87 -18.43 -13.10
C GLN A 17 9.80 -18.16 -12.03
N LYS A 18 10.12 -17.40 -10.97
CA LYS A 18 9.16 -16.97 -9.94
C LYS A 18 8.09 -16.05 -10.52
N ALA A 19 8.46 -15.06 -11.35
CA ALA A 19 7.51 -14.17 -12.00
C ALA A 19 6.53 -14.91 -12.91
N LYS A 20 7.05 -15.83 -13.75
CA LYS A 20 6.21 -16.68 -14.61
C LYS A 20 5.32 -17.64 -13.81
N THR A 21 5.82 -18.22 -12.72
CA THR A 21 5.03 -19.07 -11.81
C THR A 21 3.86 -18.30 -11.19
N LEU A 22 4.11 -17.06 -10.72
CA LEU A 22 3.08 -16.18 -10.15
C LEU A 22 2.03 -15.80 -11.20
N TYR A 23 2.47 -15.46 -12.40
CA TYR A 23 1.58 -15.18 -13.53
C TYR A 23 0.72 -16.40 -13.87
N ALA A 24 1.33 -17.58 -14.01
CA ALA A 24 0.63 -18.82 -14.36
C ALA A 24 -0.40 -19.24 -13.30
N SER A 25 -0.09 -19.07 -12.00
CA SER A 25 -1.06 -19.37 -10.94
C SER A 25 -2.27 -18.42 -10.99
N CYS A 26 -2.04 -17.15 -11.32
CA CYS A 26 -3.08 -16.15 -11.51
C CYS A 26 -3.95 -16.42 -12.74
N MET A 27 -3.36 -16.88 -13.84
CA MET A 27 -4.10 -17.19 -15.08
C MET A 27 -5.00 -18.43 -14.97
N ASN A 28 -4.83 -19.25 -13.93
CA ASN A 28 -5.60 -20.48 -13.75
C ASN A 28 -6.99 -20.20 -13.13
N GLU A 29 -7.89 -19.59 -13.90
CA GLU A 29 -9.24 -19.26 -13.45
C GLU A 29 -9.99 -20.49 -12.92
N ASN A 30 -9.84 -21.65 -13.55
CA ASN A 30 -10.48 -22.89 -13.10
C ASN A 30 -10.12 -23.27 -11.65
N LYS A 31 -8.87 -23.06 -11.22
CA LYS A 31 -8.47 -23.30 -9.83
C LYS A 31 -9.01 -22.22 -8.90
N ILE A 32 -9.01 -20.96 -9.32
CA ILE A 32 -9.54 -19.83 -8.56
C ILE A 32 -11.05 -20.02 -8.33
N GLU A 33 -11.81 -20.38 -9.36
CA GLU A 33 -13.24 -20.66 -9.27
C GLU A 33 -13.55 -21.88 -8.37
N LYS A 34 -12.73 -22.93 -8.40
CA LYS A 34 -12.89 -24.10 -7.51
C LYS A 34 -12.58 -23.79 -6.04
N ALA A 35 -11.59 -22.91 -5.80
CA ALA A 35 -11.22 -22.47 -4.47
C ALA A 35 -12.25 -21.48 -3.91
N ASP A 36 -12.78 -20.61 -4.77
CA ASP A 36 -13.82 -19.62 -4.50
C ASP A 36 -13.49 -18.82 -3.22
N VAL A 37 -14.33 -18.95 -2.21
CA VAL A 37 -14.28 -18.22 -0.94
C VAL A 37 -13.41 -18.90 0.12
N LYS A 38 -13.08 -20.19 -0.07
CA LYS A 38 -12.45 -21.04 0.96
C LYS A 38 -11.13 -20.47 1.50
N PRO A 39 -10.21 -19.93 0.67
CA PRO A 39 -8.96 -19.39 1.18
C PRO A 39 -9.17 -18.18 2.10
N LEU A 40 -10.11 -17.30 1.77
CA LEU A 40 -10.44 -16.15 2.61
C LEU A 40 -11.09 -16.60 3.93
N LEU A 41 -12.06 -17.52 3.89
CA LEU A 41 -12.69 -18.03 5.12
C LEU A 41 -11.69 -18.71 6.04
N SER A 42 -10.66 -19.38 5.50
CA SER A 42 -9.58 -19.95 6.30
C SER A 42 -8.91 -18.88 7.17
N ILE A 43 -8.68 -17.67 6.63
CA ILE A 43 -8.15 -16.54 7.41
C ILE A 43 -9.18 -16.05 8.43
N LEU A 44 -10.45 -15.89 8.01
CA LEU A 44 -11.52 -15.37 8.88
C LEU A 44 -11.86 -16.31 10.05
N LYS A 45 -11.41 -17.57 10.03
CA LYS A 45 -11.53 -18.49 11.17
C LYS A 45 -10.52 -18.22 12.29
N HIS A 46 -9.51 -17.40 12.05
CA HIS A 46 -8.41 -17.20 12.98
C HIS A 46 -8.38 -15.78 13.56
N SER A 47 -7.96 -15.66 14.81
CA SER A 47 -7.68 -14.36 15.42
C SER A 47 -6.52 -13.69 14.67
N PRO A 48 -6.55 -12.36 14.43
CA PRO A 48 -7.54 -11.40 14.89
C PRO A 48 -8.71 -11.15 13.91
N PHE A 49 -8.83 -11.93 12.83
CA PHE A 49 -9.72 -11.64 11.69
C PHE A 49 -11.08 -12.35 11.71
N ARG A 50 -11.46 -12.94 12.84
CA ARG A 50 -12.83 -13.43 13.04
C ARG A 50 -13.82 -12.30 12.82
N TRP A 51 -14.67 -12.41 11.80
CA TRP A 51 -15.57 -11.35 11.41
C TRP A 51 -16.88 -11.44 12.20
N PRO A 52 -17.20 -10.48 13.09
CA PRO A 52 -18.41 -10.58 13.92
C PRO A 52 -19.71 -10.79 13.13
N VAL A 53 -19.82 -10.24 11.92
CA VAL A 53 -21.02 -10.35 11.08
C VAL A 53 -21.31 -11.79 10.62
N LEU A 54 -20.31 -12.67 10.58
CA LEU A 54 -20.44 -14.07 10.13
C LEU A 54 -20.87 -15.03 11.25
N GLU A 55 -20.77 -14.65 12.52
CA GLU A 55 -21.03 -15.51 13.68
C GLU A 55 -20.43 -16.93 13.57
N SER A 56 -21.22 -17.98 13.78
CA SER A 56 -20.84 -19.38 13.67
C SER A 56 -21.06 -19.96 12.27
N ASN A 57 -21.47 -19.15 11.28
CA ASN A 57 -21.80 -19.63 9.93
C ASN A 57 -20.57 -20.20 9.20
N ILE A 58 -19.37 -19.85 9.66
CA ILE A 58 -18.10 -20.40 9.16
C ILE A 58 -17.48 -21.43 10.11
N GLY A 59 -18.23 -21.92 11.09
CA GLY A 59 -17.78 -22.88 12.11
C GLY A 59 -17.51 -22.23 13.48
N PRO A 60 -17.44 -23.02 14.57
CA PRO A 60 -17.18 -22.54 15.93
C PRO A 60 -15.83 -21.82 16.06
N GLU A 61 -14.84 -22.20 15.25
CA GLU A 61 -13.55 -21.54 15.17
C GLU A 61 -13.64 -20.10 14.67
N GLY A 62 -14.66 -19.75 13.88
CA GLY A 62 -14.90 -18.40 13.37
C GLY A 62 -15.58 -17.46 14.37
N LEU A 63 -16.00 -17.96 15.53
CA LEU A 63 -16.76 -17.17 16.50
C LEU A 63 -15.92 -16.05 17.11
N TRP A 64 -16.29 -14.82 16.79
CA TRP A 64 -15.68 -13.62 17.36
C TRP A 64 -16.04 -13.46 18.84
N SER A 65 -15.12 -12.90 19.63
CA SER A 65 -15.32 -12.66 21.06
C SER A 65 -14.78 -11.30 21.43
N GLU A 66 -15.64 -10.47 22.01
CA GLU A 66 -15.31 -9.12 22.46
C GLU A 66 -14.18 -9.10 23.50
N ARG A 67 -14.16 -10.08 24.41
CA ARG A 67 -13.12 -10.20 25.45
C ARG A 67 -11.73 -10.51 24.88
N ARG A 68 -11.67 -11.20 23.74
CA ARG A 68 -10.42 -11.59 23.07
C ARG A 68 -9.97 -10.59 22.00
N PHE A 69 -10.82 -9.62 21.66
CA PHE A 69 -10.51 -8.64 20.65
C PHE A 69 -9.46 -7.64 21.15
N SER A 70 -8.37 -7.52 20.40
CA SER A 70 -7.32 -6.53 20.61
C SER A 70 -7.15 -5.69 19.35
N LEU A 71 -7.48 -4.41 19.45
CA LEU A 71 -7.31 -3.44 18.36
C LEU A 71 -5.84 -3.35 17.92
N VAL A 72 -4.92 -3.24 18.89
CA VAL A 72 -3.47 -3.18 18.63
C VAL A 72 -2.99 -4.42 17.87
N GLN A 73 -3.39 -5.63 18.30
CA GLN A 73 -3.00 -6.86 17.60
C GLN A 73 -3.57 -6.93 16.18
N ALA A 74 -4.83 -6.52 15.99
CA ALA A 74 -5.46 -6.52 14.67
C ALA A 74 -4.78 -5.55 13.70
N LEU A 75 -4.54 -4.30 14.14
CA LEU A 75 -3.83 -3.29 13.36
C LEU A 75 -2.40 -3.73 13.04
N ALA A 76 -1.67 -4.25 14.03
CA ALA A 76 -0.30 -4.70 13.82
C ALA A 76 -0.24 -5.87 12.82
N THR A 77 -1.21 -6.79 12.90
CA THR A 77 -1.29 -7.93 11.95
C THR A 77 -1.61 -7.44 10.53
N LEU A 78 -2.56 -6.52 10.37
CA LEU A 78 -2.89 -5.92 9.07
C LEU A 78 -1.66 -5.26 8.42
N ARG A 79 -0.95 -4.41 9.17
CA ARG A 79 0.22 -3.71 8.65
C ARG A 79 1.42 -4.63 8.46
N GLY A 80 1.73 -5.48 9.43
CA GLY A 80 2.95 -6.30 9.46
C GLY A 80 2.90 -7.61 8.68
N GLN A 81 1.70 -8.13 8.35
CA GLN A 81 1.56 -9.38 7.59
C GLN A 81 0.81 -9.21 6.26
N TYR A 82 -0.04 -8.19 6.11
CA TYR A 82 -0.87 -8.02 4.91
C TYR A 82 -0.58 -6.73 4.15
N SER A 83 0.39 -5.91 4.62
CA SER A 83 0.70 -4.59 4.06
C SER A 83 -0.56 -3.72 3.90
N SER A 84 -1.47 -3.83 4.86
CA SER A 84 -2.74 -3.10 4.90
C SER A 84 -2.71 -2.07 6.01
N SER A 85 -2.82 -0.81 5.65
CA SER A 85 -2.93 0.30 6.61
C SER A 85 -4.39 0.59 6.87
N VAL A 86 -4.81 0.50 8.13
CA VAL A 86 -6.18 0.79 8.57
C VAL A 86 -6.10 1.71 9.78
N PHE A 87 -6.77 2.86 9.72
CA PHE A 87 -6.64 4.01 10.62
C PHE A 87 -5.24 4.66 10.65
N ILE A 88 -4.18 3.87 10.77
CA ILE A 88 -2.79 4.26 10.90
C ILE A 88 -2.00 3.72 9.72
N ARG A 89 -1.36 4.61 8.96
CA ARG A 89 -0.33 4.26 7.98
C ARG A 89 1.04 4.43 8.64
N LEU A 90 1.64 3.32 9.05
CA LEU A 90 3.02 3.26 9.53
C LEU A 90 3.94 2.87 8.36
N TYR A 91 5.03 3.57 8.14
CA TYR A 91 6.00 3.21 7.09
C TYR A 91 7.38 3.79 7.38
N VAL A 92 8.39 3.28 6.69
CA VAL A 92 9.76 3.82 6.71
C VAL A 92 10.00 4.62 5.43
N ALA A 93 10.50 5.84 5.56
CA ALA A 93 10.86 6.71 4.43
C ALA A 93 11.99 7.67 4.83
N ALA A 94 12.60 8.36 3.86
CA ALA A 94 13.61 9.37 4.12
C ALA A 94 13.08 10.46 5.07
N ASP A 95 13.89 10.90 6.03
CA ASP A 95 13.58 12.03 6.90
C ASP A 95 13.55 13.31 6.05
N ASP A 96 12.45 14.07 6.12
CA ASP A 96 12.24 15.23 5.24
C ASP A 96 13.22 16.38 5.52
N LYS A 97 13.83 16.42 6.72
CA LYS A 97 14.89 17.39 7.08
C LYS A 97 16.29 16.76 7.09
N ILE A 98 16.40 15.45 7.04
CA ILE A 98 17.67 14.71 6.98
C ILE A 98 17.58 13.63 5.90
N SER A 99 17.60 14.06 4.64
CA SER A 99 17.33 13.20 3.47
C SER A 99 18.32 12.04 3.26
N SER A 100 19.44 12.03 3.99
CA SER A 100 20.40 10.91 4.00
C SER A 100 19.99 9.74 4.87
N ARG A 101 18.94 9.86 5.69
CA ARG A 101 18.54 8.82 6.67
C ARG A 101 17.07 8.45 6.53
N TYR A 102 16.76 7.19 6.81
CA TYR A 102 15.39 6.72 6.97
C TYR A 102 14.87 6.91 8.40
N ILE A 103 13.57 7.18 8.51
CA ILE A 103 12.84 7.33 9.78
C ILE A 103 11.45 6.69 9.68
N LEU A 104 10.91 6.26 10.82
CA LEU A 104 9.53 5.82 10.93
C LEU A 104 8.59 7.02 10.76
N LYS A 105 7.56 6.87 9.94
CA LYS A 105 6.51 7.87 9.71
C LYS A 105 5.14 7.28 10.02
N LEU A 106 4.30 8.09 10.66
CA LEU A 106 2.91 7.79 10.98
C LEU A 106 2.00 8.79 10.27
N ASP A 107 1.01 8.28 9.56
CA ASP A 107 0.08 9.09 8.77
C ASP A 107 -1.35 8.54 8.83
N GLN A 108 -2.34 9.32 8.38
CA GLN A 108 -3.71 8.84 8.22
C GLN A 108 -3.75 7.75 7.13
N ALA A 109 -4.45 6.64 7.41
CA ALA A 109 -4.71 5.62 6.40
C ALA A 109 -5.81 6.07 5.42
N SER A 110 -5.87 5.44 4.25
CA SER A 110 -6.92 5.70 3.26
C SER A 110 -8.29 5.16 3.71
N LEU A 111 -9.36 5.72 3.15
CA LEU A 111 -10.73 5.21 3.28
C LEU A 111 -11.03 4.14 2.21
N SER A 112 -12.20 3.53 2.28
CA SER A 112 -12.66 2.55 1.28
C SER A 112 -13.12 3.21 -0.01
N LEU A 113 -13.83 4.36 0.06
CA LEU A 113 -14.01 5.26 -1.07
C LEU A 113 -12.75 6.13 -1.23
N ALA A 114 -12.49 6.54 -2.47
CA ALA A 114 -11.25 7.23 -2.81
C ALA A 114 -11.22 8.67 -2.29
N SER A 115 -12.34 9.39 -2.37
CA SER A 115 -12.45 10.76 -1.91
C SER A 115 -13.11 10.83 -0.52
N ARG A 116 -12.61 11.76 0.29
CA ARG A 116 -13.20 12.10 1.59
C ARG A 116 -14.55 12.79 1.40
N GLU A 117 -14.67 13.60 0.35
CA GLU A 117 -15.83 14.40 0.01
C GLU A 117 -17.03 13.50 -0.32
N ASP A 118 -16.79 12.33 -0.92
CA ASP A 118 -17.82 11.29 -1.15
C ASP A 118 -18.51 10.83 0.15
N TYR A 119 -17.86 10.98 1.31
CA TYR A 119 -18.48 10.67 2.61
C TYR A 119 -19.26 11.84 3.22
N LEU A 120 -18.86 13.08 2.92
CA LEU A 120 -19.26 14.27 3.68
C LEU A 120 -20.23 15.17 2.91
N GLU A 121 -20.14 15.20 1.59
CA GLU A 121 -20.98 16.06 0.78
C GLU A 121 -22.42 15.56 0.71
N ASN A 122 -23.35 16.51 0.64
CA ASN A 122 -24.79 16.24 0.57
C ASN A 122 -25.33 16.20 -0.89
N THR A 123 -24.42 16.16 -1.87
CA THR A 123 -24.73 16.02 -3.30
C THR A 123 -25.44 14.70 -3.59
N THR A 124 -26.17 14.64 -4.71
CA THR A 124 -26.90 13.44 -5.12
C THR A 124 -25.92 12.28 -5.39
N GLU A 125 -24.78 12.60 -6.00
CA GLU A 125 -23.70 11.69 -6.35
C GLU A 125 -23.07 11.09 -5.09
N ALA A 126 -22.63 11.93 -4.14
CA ALA A 126 -22.00 11.45 -2.91
C ALA A 126 -22.96 10.58 -2.06
N LYS A 127 -24.26 10.91 -2.04
CA LYS A 127 -25.29 10.04 -1.43
C LYS A 127 -25.38 8.69 -2.13
N SER A 128 -25.47 8.70 -3.46
CA SER A 128 -25.54 7.47 -4.26
C SER A 128 -24.31 6.59 -4.04
N TYR A 129 -23.12 7.18 -3.91
CA TYR A 129 -21.88 6.46 -3.65
C TYR A 129 -21.89 5.79 -2.27
N ARG A 130 -22.34 6.50 -1.23
CA ARG A 130 -22.48 5.93 0.12
C ARG A 130 -23.51 4.79 0.17
N ASP A 131 -24.64 4.95 -0.51
CA ASP A 131 -25.68 3.92 -0.58
C ASP A 131 -25.19 2.67 -1.33
N ALA A 132 -24.54 2.86 -2.48
CA ALA A 132 -23.94 1.77 -3.24
C ALA A 132 -22.82 1.07 -2.46
N PHE A 133 -22.02 1.83 -1.72
CA PHE A 133 -20.96 1.31 -0.87
C PHE A 133 -21.51 0.49 0.30
N LEU A 134 -22.57 0.96 0.97
CA LEU A 134 -23.26 0.19 1.99
C LEU A 134 -23.79 -1.13 1.44
N GLN A 135 -24.49 -1.06 0.31
CA GLN A 135 -25.06 -2.26 -0.32
C GLN A 135 -23.95 -3.25 -0.70
N PHE A 136 -22.83 -2.75 -1.22
CA PHE A 136 -21.67 -3.57 -1.55
C PHE A 136 -21.06 -4.29 -0.33
N MET A 137 -20.94 -3.59 0.80
CA MET A 137 -20.51 -4.19 2.08
C MET A 137 -21.45 -5.31 2.53
N VAL A 138 -22.76 -5.06 2.49
CA VAL A 138 -23.81 -6.01 2.88
C VAL A 138 -23.76 -7.25 2.01
N ASP A 139 -23.78 -7.08 0.69
CA ASP A 139 -23.78 -8.21 -0.25
C ASP A 139 -22.51 -9.03 -0.15
N THR A 140 -21.36 -8.39 0.06
CA THR A 140 -20.10 -9.09 0.28
C THR A 140 -20.17 -9.94 1.55
N ALA A 141 -20.69 -9.41 2.66
CA ALA A 141 -20.87 -10.17 3.89
C ALA A 141 -21.82 -11.36 3.68
N VAL A 142 -22.93 -11.17 2.95
CA VAL A 142 -23.90 -12.23 2.62
C VAL A 142 -23.27 -13.31 1.72
N LEU A 143 -22.50 -12.92 0.70
CA LEU A 143 -21.75 -13.85 -0.16
C LEU A 143 -20.75 -14.71 0.63
N LEU A 144 -20.25 -14.17 1.74
CA LEU A 144 -19.36 -14.86 2.69
C LEU A 144 -20.11 -15.64 3.78
N GLY A 145 -21.45 -15.63 3.75
CA GLY A 145 -22.31 -16.44 4.61
C GLY A 145 -22.99 -15.68 5.75
N ALA A 146 -22.97 -14.34 5.79
CA ALA A 146 -23.70 -13.58 6.80
C ALA A 146 -25.23 -13.67 6.62
N ASN A 147 -25.97 -13.53 7.72
CA ASN A 147 -27.40 -13.24 7.65
C ASN A 147 -27.63 -11.82 7.10
N ALA A 148 -28.55 -11.65 6.15
CA ALA A 148 -28.77 -10.39 5.44
C ALA A 148 -29.16 -9.23 6.37
N SER A 149 -30.15 -9.40 7.24
CA SER A 149 -30.61 -8.34 8.15
C SER A 149 -29.51 -7.91 9.14
N ARG A 150 -28.70 -8.86 9.60
CA ARG A 150 -27.54 -8.54 10.43
C ARG A 150 -26.45 -7.83 9.65
N ALA A 151 -26.13 -8.31 8.45
CA ALA A 151 -25.16 -7.68 7.57
C ALA A 151 -25.53 -6.22 7.33
N GLU A 152 -26.79 -5.93 7.07
CA GLU A 152 -27.29 -4.56 6.92
C GLU A 152 -27.05 -3.69 8.17
N SER A 153 -27.45 -4.18 9.35
CA SER A 153 -27.26 -3.44 10.61
C SER A 153 -25.78 -3.21 10.95
N ASP A 154 -24.95 -4.24 10.82
CA ASP A 154 -23.53 -4.18 11.14
C ASP A 154 -22.79 -3.28 10.14
N MET A 155 -23.05 -3.42 8.83
CA MET A 155 -22.39 -2.60 7.80
C MET A 155 -22.86 -1.14 7.82
N LYS A 156 -24.11 -0.85 8.21
CA LYS A 156 -24.54 0.52 8.53
C LYS A 156 -23.70 1.14 9.66
N SER A 157 -23.35 0.35 10.67
CA SER A 157 -22.49 0.82 11.77
C SER A 157 -21.04 1.05 11.29
N VAL A 158 -20.53 0.16 10.42
CA VAL A 158 -19.21 0.29 9.79
C VAL A 158 -19.13 1.55 8.93
N LEU A 159 -20.13 1.82 8.08
CA LEU A 159 -20.19 3.03 7.27
C LEU A 159 -20.19 4.30 8.14
N LYS A 160 -21.03 4.32 9.19
CA LYS A 160 -21.08 5.46 10.13
C LYS A 160 -19.73 5.73 10.80
N LEU A 161 -18.99 4.67 11.16
CA LEU A 161 -17.64 4.82 11.69
C LEU A 161 -16.70 5.42 10.64
N GLU A 162 -16.73 4.94 9.39
CA GLU A 162 -15.87 5.47 8.33
C GLU A 162 -16.18 6.94 8.00
N VAL A 163 -17.46 7.35 8.05
CA VAL A 163 -17.87 8.77 7.93
C VAL A 163 -17.26 9.62 9.05
N LYS A 164 -17.34 9.19 10.32
CA LYS A 164 -16.71 9.92 11.44
C LYS A 164 -15.19 10.08 11.26
N ILE A 165 -14.55 9.08 10.64
CA ILE A 165 -13.11 9.15 10.34
C ILE A 165 -12.84 10.12 9.19
N ALA A 166 -13.68 10.11 8.14
CA ALA A 166 -13.60 11.06 7.04
C ALA A 166 -13.69 12.52 7.54
N GLU A 167 -14.57 12.80 8.51
CA GLU A 167 -14.73 14.13 9.11
C GLU A 167 -13.41 14.69 9.66
N ILE A 168 -12.60 13.85 10.32
CA ILE A 168 -11.35 14.24 11.00
C ILE A 168 -10.10 14.13 10.12
N MET A 169 -10.20 13.54 8.92
CA MET A 169 -9.07 13.42 8.00
C MET A 169 -8.64 14.80 7.51
N ILE A 170 -7.32 15.02 7.44
CA ILE A 170 -6.76 16.24 6.88
C ILE A 170 -6.84 16.14 5.34
N PRO A 171 -7.50 17.08 4.64
CA PRO A 171 -7.61 17.09 3.18
C PRO A 171 -6.25 17.19 2.49
N TYR A 172 -6.17 16.77 1.23
CA TYR A 172 -4.90 16.73 0.48
C TYR A 172 -4.23 18.10 0.36
N GLU A 173 -5.03 19.13 0.11
CA GLU A 173 -4.63 20.51 -0.11
C GLU A 173 -3.95 21.12 1.11
N ASN A 174 -4.29 20.64 2.31
CA ASN A 174 -3.78 21.14 3.58
C ASN A 174 -2.51 20.40 4.04
N ARG A 175 -1.93 19.52 3.22
CA ARG A 175 -0.82 18.63 3.60
C ARG A 175 0.51 19.07 3.01
N THR A 176 1.02 20.22 3.46
CA THR A 176 2.37 20.70 3.08
C THR A 176 3.48 19.93 3.80
N SER A 177 4.67 19.86 3.21
CA SER A 177 5.83 19.16 3.80
C SER A 177 6.19 19.71 5.19
N GLU A 178 6.05 21.02 5.40
CA GLU A 178 6.38 21.69 6.67
C GLU A 178 5.38 21.33 7.78
N VAL A 179 4.08 21.42 7.49
CA VAL A 179 3.01 21.13 8.47
C VAL A 179 3.00 19.65 8.85
N MET A 180 3.39 18.78 7.92
CA MET A 180 3.45 17.33 8.14
C MET A 180 4.74 16.87 8.86
N TYR A 181 5.68 17.78 9.17
CA TYR A 181 6.91 17.43 9.87
C TYR A 181 6.78 17.64 11.38
N ASN A 182 6.22 16.66 12.10
CA ASN A 182 6.16 16.67 13.57
C ASN A 182 7.02 15.51 14.10
N LYS A 183 8.31 15.78 14.25
CA LYS A 183 9.27 14.81 14.79
C LYS A 183 9.21 14.78 16.32
N MET A 184 9.02 13.60 16.88
CA MET A 184 8.97 13.35 18.32
C MET A 184 9.43 11.92 18.59
N ASN A 185 9.73 11.57 19.83
CA ASN A 185 9.98 10.18 20.20
C ASN A 185 8.68 9.44 20.56
N ILE A 186 8.72 8.10 20.60
CA ILE A 186 7.55 7.27 20.93
C ILE A 186 7.00 7.60 22.32
N SER A 187 7.84 7.97 23.29
CA SER A 187 7.40 8.37 24.63
C SER A 187 6.55 9.65 24.61
N GLU A 188 6.98 10.66 23.84
CA GLU A 188 6.24 11.91 23.64
C GLU A 188 4.92 11.66 22.91
N LEU A 189 4.92 10.80 21.88
CA LEU A 189 3.69 10.39 21.19
C LEU A 189 2.71 9.68 22.14
N SER A 190 3.23 8.79 22.98
CA SER A 190 2.44 8.07 23.98
C SER A 190 1.88 9.01 25.06
N ALA A 191 2.62 10.04 25.45
CA ALA A 191 2.13 11.07 26.36
C ALA A 191 1.05 11.94 25.72
N MET A 192 1.17 12.22 24.42
CA MET A 192 0.20 13.01 23.66
C MET A 192 -1.11 12.24 23.39
N ILE A 193 -1.02 10.93 23.20
CA ILE A 193 -2.13 10.04 22.85
C ILE A 193 -2.02 8.76 23.69
N PRO A 194 -2.38 8.80 24.98
CA PRO A 194 -2.21 7.69 25.91
C PRO A 194 -3.18 6.53 25.68
N GLN A 195 -4.24 6.73 24.90
CA GLN A 195 -5.26 5.71 24.62
C GLN A 195 -4.74 4.55 23.76
N PHE A 196 -3.56 4.68 23.15
CA PHE A 196 -3.00 3.67 22.25
C PHE A 196 -1.58 3.29 22.61
N ASP A 197 -1.31 1.99 22.65
CA ASP A 197 0.03 1.44 22.89
C ASP A 197 0.88 1.53 21.61
N TRP A 198 1.45 2.72 21.35
CA TRP A 198 2.27 3.00 20.18
C TRP A 198 3.52 2.13 20.10
N LEU A 199 4.21 1.95 21.23
CA LEU A 199 5.42 1.14 21.28
C LEU A 199 5.10 -0.33 21.02
N GLY A 200 4.07 -0.87 21.66
CA GLY A 200 3.63 -2.25 21.45
C GLY A 200 3.11 -2.47 20.02
N TYR A 201 2.41 -1.49 19.44
CA TYR A 201 1.99 -1.54 18.04
C TYR A 201 3.20 -1.63 17.08
N ILE A 202 4.16 -0.71 17.18
CA ILE A 202 5.35 -0.69 16.31
C ILE A 202 6.17 -1.98 16.46
N LYS A 203 6.40 -2.43 17.71
CA LYS A 203 7.12 -3.69 17.98
C LYS A 203 6.41 -4.92 17.40
N LYS A 204 5.08 -4.95 17.39
CA LYS A 204 4.30 -6.06 16.84
C LYS A 204 4.25 -6.05 15.31
N VAL A 205 4.40 -4.89 14.68
CA VAL A 205 4.43 -4.75 13.21
C VAL A 205 5.74 -5.29 12.63
N ILE A 206 6.87 -5.00 13.29
CA ILE A 206 8.21 -5.31 12.79
C ILE A 206 8.54 -6.79 13.07
N ASP A 207 8.89 -7.54 12.02
CA ASP A 207 9.41 -8.90 12.17
C ASP A 207 10.90 -8.85 12.54
N THR A 208 11.19 -8.89 13.85
CA THR A 208 12.56 -8.86 14.37
C THR A 208 13.39 -10.11 14.05
N LYS A 209 12.78 -11.17 13.48
CA LYS A 209 13.54 -12.30 12.92
C LYS A 209 14.15 -11.94 11.57
N LEU A 210 13.46 -11.09 10.79
CA LEU A 210 13.97 -10.57 9.52
C LEU A 210 14.94 -9.40 9.74
N TYR A 211 14.68 -8.57 10.76
CA TYR A 211 15.49 -7.39 11.07
C TYR A 211 15.92 -7.38 12.56
N PRO A 212 16.89 -8.22 12.96
CA PRO A 212 17.35 -8.31 14.35
C PRO A 212 17.85 -6.98 14.93
N GLU A 213 18.43 -6.12 14.09
CA GLU A 213 18.92 -4.79 14.43
C GLU A 213 17.81 -3.82 14.88
N LEU A 214 16.54 -4.14 14.60
CA LEU A 214 15.38 -3.33 14.99
C LEU A 214 14.74 -3.80 16.30
N LYS A 215 15.30 -4.82 16.96
CA LYS A 215 14.78 -5.38 18.22
C LYS A 215 14.77 -4.36 19.36
N ASP A 216 15.72 -3.43 19.35
CA ASP A 216 15.93 -2.46 20.42
C ASP A 216 15.13 -1.16 20.26
N ILE A 217 14.17 -1.11 19.32
CA ILE A 217 13.22 0.01 19.23
C ILE A 217 12.54 0.20 20.58
N GLY A 218 12.73 1.38 21.16
CA GLY A 218 12.30 1.73 22.51
C GLY A 218 11.53 3.05 22.56
N PRO A 219 11.17 3.52 23.76
CA PRO A 219 10.46 4.79 23.95
C PRO A 219 11.18 6.01 23.35
N SER A 220 12.51 5.97 23.26
CA SER A 220 13.34 7.03 22.69
C SER A 220 13.41 7.02 21.15
N GLU A 221 12.80 6.04 20.48
CA GLU A 221 12.81 5.96 19.02
C GLU A 221 12.11 7.19 18.42
N ASN A 222 12.79 7.87 17.48
CA ASN A 222 12.22 9.03 16.80
C ASN A 222 11.27 8.61 15.69
N VAL A 223 10.13 9.29 15.62
CA VAL A 223 9.08 9.11 14.61
C VAL A 223 8.66 10.47 14.07
N ILE A 224 8.29 10.54 12.80
CA ILE A 224 7.59 11.70 12.23
C ILE A 224 6.09 11.40 12.21
N VAL A 225 5.34 12.16 12.99
CA VAL A 225 3.88 12.08 13.02
C VAL A 225 3.33 13.12 12.05
N ARG A 226 2.83 12.68 10.89
CA ARG A 226 2.38 13.60 9.84
C ARG A 226 1.10 14.35 10.23
N VAL A 227 0.23 13.68 10.97
CA VAL A 227 -1.12 14.19 11.28
C VAL A 227 -1.47 14.00 12.76
N PRO A 228 -0.77 14.70 13.69
CA PRO A 228 -0.96 14.49 15.13
C PRO A 228 -2.39 14.74 15.59
N GLN A 229 -3.07 15.76 15.05
CA GLN A 229 -4.46 16.08 15.41
C GLN A 229 -5.44 14.98 14.98
N TYR A 230 -5.29 14.45 13.76
CA TYR A 230 -6.07 13.30 13.29
C TYR A 230 -5.96 12.13 14.26
N PHE A 231 -4.75 11.81 14.75
CA PHE A 231 -4.61 10.69 15.68
C PHE A 231 -5.28 10.96 17.04
N LYS A 232 -5.22 12.18 17.57
CA LYS A 232 -5.93 12.55 18.80
C LYS A 232 -7.44 12.33 18.65
N ASP A 233 -8.02 12.83 17.56
CA ASP A 233 -9.46 12.73 17.32
C ASP A 233 -9.88 11.29 16.98
N LEU A 234 -9.06 10.57 16.21
CA LEU A 234 -9.26 9.17 15.88
C LEU A 234 -9.40 8.33 17.15
N PHE A 235 -8.42 8.39 18.06
CA PHE A 235 -8.48 7.53 19.25
C PHE A 235 -9.61 7.89 20.21
N ARG A 236 -10.06 9.16 20.22
CA ARG A 236 -11.31 9.54 20.89
C ARG A 236 -12.54 8.88 20.24
N ILE A 237 -12.61 8.81 18.92
CA ILE A 237 -13.69 8.11 18.20
C ILE A 237 -13.65 6.61 18.51
N LEU A 238 -12.47 6.00 18.43
CA LEU A 238 -12.32 4.55 18.60
C LEU A 238 -12.63 4.10 20.03
N GLU A 239 -12.28 4.89 21.05
CA GLU A 239 -12.59 4.59 22.46
C GLU A 239 -14.10 4.59 22.74
N ASN A 240 -14.85 5.45 22.05
CA ASN A 240 -16.30 5.57 22.20
C ASN A 240 -17.10 4.65 21.26
N GLU A 241 -16.44 3.90 20.38
CA GLU A 241 -17.10 3.02 19.42
C GLU A 241 -17.16 1.57 19.94
N ARG A 242 -18.22 0.84 19.57
CA ARG A 242 -18.38 -0.55 20.01
C ARG A 242 -17.26 -1.41 19.41
N LYS A 243 -16.64 -2.27 20.23
CA LYS A 243 -15.61 -3.23 19.80
C LYS A 243 -16.05 -4.11 18.62
N LYS A 244 -17.34 -4.46 18.56
CA LYS A 244 -17.93 -5.19 17.43
C LYS A 244 -17.86 -4.37 16.13
N THR A 245 -18.20 -3.09 16.16
CA THR A 245 -18.09 -2.19 14.99
C THR A 245 -16.63 -2.09 14.54
N LEU A 246 -15.70 -1.89 15.48
CA LEU A 246 -14.27 -1.82 15.19
C LEU A 246 -13.76 -3.10 14.52
N ALA A 247 -14.08 -4.27 15.10
CA ALA A 247 -13.70 -5.55 14.52
C ALA A 247 -14.31 -5.76 13.12
N ASN A 248 -15.58 -5.41 12.93
CA ASN A 248 -16.23 -5.47 11.62
C ASN A 248 -15.54 -4.58 10.59
N TYR A 249 -15.15 -3.35 10.95
CA TYR A 249 -14.45 -2.43 10.06
C TYR A 249 -13.05 -2.94 9.69
N LEU A 250 -12.26 -3.40 10.66
CA LEU A 250 -10.90 -3.92 10.39
C LEU A 250 -10.93 -5.13 9.46
N VAL A 251 -11.88 -6.05 9.68
CA VAL A 251 -12.02 -7.23 8.82
C VAL A 251 -12.61 -6.85 7.46
N TRP A 252 -13.55 -5.92 7.39
CA TRP A 252 -14.04 -5.36 6.13
C TRP A 252 -12.89 -4.84 5.27
N ARG A 253 -11.98 -4.03 5.83
CA ARG A 253 -10.83 -3.48 5.08
C ARG A 253 -9.90 -4.58 4.55
N MET A 254 -9.74 -5.68 5.28
CA MET A 254 -9.02 -6.86 4.81
C MET A 254 -9.76 -7.55 3.66
N VAL A 255 -11.05 -7.88 3.86
CA VAL A 255 -11.91 -8.56 2.89
C VAL A 255 -11.97 -7.79 1.59
N TYR A 256 -12.28 -6.48 1.67
CA TYR A 256 -12.34 -5.56 0.53
C TYR A 256 -11.08 -5.66 -0.34
N SER A 257 -9.90 -5.63 0.28
CA SER A 257 -8.63 -5.70 -0.45
C SER A 257 -8.41 -7.03 -1.18
N ARG A 258 -9.05 -8.12 -0.75
CA ARG A 258 -8.85 -9.48 -1.27
C ARG A 258 -9.92 -9.93 -2.28
N LEU A 259 -10.99 -9.15 -2.49
CA LEU A 259 -12.11 -9.56 -3.35
C LEU A 259 -11.68 -9.90 -4.78
N PHE A 260 -10.71 -9.17 -5.33
CA PHE A 260 -10.16 -9.43 -6.66
C PHE A 260 -9.33 -10.71 -6.77
N ASN A 261 -9.05 -11.39 -5.66
CA ASN A 261 -8.29 -12.65 -5.66
C ASN A 261 -9.17 -13.87 -5.41
N LEU A 262 -10.48 -13.69 -5.39
CA LEU A 262 -11.48 -14.75 -5.25
C LEU A 262 -12.12 -15.04 -6.62
N SER A 263 -13.11 -15.94 -6.61
CA SER A 263 -13.93 -16.26 -7.77
C SER A 263 -14.63 -15.04 -8.38
N ARG A 264 -15.05 -15.20 -9.63
CA ARG A 264 -15.62 -14.14 -10.45
C ARG A 264 -16.87 -13.51 -9.85
N ARG A 265 -17.65 -14.23 -9.04
CA ARG A 265 -18.86 -13.67 -8.38
C ARG A 265 -18.55 -12.49 -7.47
N PHE A 266 -17.42 -12.49 -6.78
CA PHE A 266 -17.00 -11.34 -5.95
C PHE A 266 -16.58 -10.15 -6.81
N GLN A 267 -15.90 -10.43 -7.93
CA GLN A 267 -15.48 -9.40 -8.88
C GLN A 267 -16.69 -8.76 -9.58
N TYR A 268 -17.70 -9.54 -9.96
CA TYR A 268 -18.95 -9.01 -10.50
C TYR A 268 -19.69 -8.15 -9.50
N ARG A 269 -19.73 -8.56 -8.22
CA ARG A 269 -20.34 -7.71 -7.19
C ARG A 269 -19.58 -6.39 -7.01
N TRP A 270 -18.25 -6.42 -7.09
CA TRP A 270 -17.46 -5.19 -7.13
C TRP A 270 -17.71 -4.35 -8.39
N LEU A 271 -17.90 -4.98 -9.56
CA LEU A 271 -18.19 -4.27 -10.82
C LEU A 271 -19.50 -3.48 -10.71
N GLU A 272 -20.54 -4.06 -10.11
CA GLU A 272 -21.82 -3.39 -9.91
C GLU A 272 -21.68 -2.14 -9.03
N PHE A 273 -20.88 -2.23 -7.98
CA PHE A 273 -20.52 -1.08 -7.15
C PHE A 273 -19.69 -0.05 -7.93
N SER A 274 -18.64 -0.49 -8.62
CA SER A 274 -17.73 0.34 -9.42
C SER A 274 -18.43 1.07 -10.57
N ARG A 275 -19.51 0.49 -11.12
CA ARG A 275 -20.34 1.15 -12.12
C ARG A 275 -21.00 2.41 -11.58
N VAL A 276 -21.41 2.40 -10.31
CA VAL A 276 -22.01 3.58 -9.67
C VAL A 276 -20.95 4.65 -9.41
N ILE A 277 -19.80 4.27 -8.84
CA ILE A 277 -18.80 5.25 -8.37
C ILE A 277 -17.79 5.72 -9.42
N HIS A 278 -17.57 4.93 -10.48
CA HIS A 278 -16.57 5.23 -11.51
C HIS A 278 -17.10 5.10 -12.94
N GLY A 279 -18.36 4.68 -13.13
CA GLY A 279 -18.89 4.40 -14.47
C GLY A 279 -18.31 3.14 -15.13
N THR A 280 -17.59 2.30 -14.39
CA THR A 280 -16.93 1.10 -14.94
C THR A 280 -17.96 0.13 -15.51
N THR A 281 -17.81 -0.25 -16.78
CA THR A 281 -18.76 -1.11 -17.49
C THR A 281 -18.35 -2.58 -17.51
N THR A 282 -17.05 -2.87 -17.54
CA THR A 282 -16.49 -4.23 -17.67
C THR A 282 -15.35 -4.49 -16.68
N LEU A 283 -15.16 -5.75 -16.29
CA LEU A 283 -13.98 -6.18 -15.55
C LEU A 283 -12.74 -6.16 -16.46
N LEU A 284 -11.58 -5.84 -15.89
CA LEU A 284 -10.30 -6.04 -16.58
C LEU A 284 -10.13 -7.51 -16.98
N PRO A 285 -9.56 -7.79 -18.17
CA PRO A 285 -9.20 -9.15 -18.58
C PRO A 285 -8.30 -9.83 -17.54
N GLN A 286 -8.38 -11.16 -17.43
CA GLN A 286 -7.59 -11.90 -16.44
C GLN A 286 -6.08 -11.71 -16.64
N TRP A 287 -5.61 -11.73 -17.89
CA TRP A 287 -4.19 -11.54 -18.20
C TRP A 287 -3.67 -10.19 -17.68
N ASP A 288 -4.48 -9.14 -17.75
CA ASP A 288 -4.12 -7.78 -17.37
C ASP A 288 -3.96 -7.68 -15.85
N LYS A 289 -4.95 -8.20 -15.10
CA LYS A 289 -4.88 -8.34 -13.64
C LYS A 289 -3.67 -9.16 -13.18
N CYS A 290 -3.30 -10.19 -13.95
CA CYS A 290 -2.17 -11.04 -13.63
C CYS A 290 -0.83 -10.37 -13.94
N VAL A 291 -0.75 -9.54 -14.98
CA VAL A 291 0.42 -8.68 -15.22
C VAL A 291 0.55 -7.69 -14.07
N ASP A 292 -0.51 -6.97 -13.71
CA ASP A 292 -0.52 -6.02 -12.59
C ASP A 292 -0.06 -6.66 -11.28
N LEU A 293 -0.52 -7.87 -10.98
CA LEU A 293 -0.08 -8.59 -9.78
C LEU A 293 1.43 -8.82 -9.79
N VAL A 294 1.99 -9.29 -10.91
CA VAL A 294 3.40 -9.63 -11.01
C VAL A 294 4.27 -8.38 -11.00
N GLU A 295 3.84 -7.30 -11.66
CA GLU A 295 4.52 -6.01 -11.64
C GLU A 295 4.58 -5.41 -10.24
N ASN A 296 3.48 -5.47 -9.49
CA ASN A 296 3.45 -4.99 -8.11
C ASN A 296 4.22 -5.90 -7.15
N ALA A 297 4.27 -7.21 -7.42
CA ALA A 297 4.95 -8.19 -6.57
C ALA A 297 6.47 -8.20 -6.77
N LEU A 298 6.92 -8.07 -8.03
CA LEU A 298 8.28 -8.29 -8.47
C LEU A 298 8.73 -7.19 -9.47
N PRO A 299 8.66 -5.90 -9.10
CA PRO A 299 8.84 -4.79 -10.04
C PRO A 299 10.19 -4.85 -10.76
N TYR A 300 11.27 -5.14 -10.05
CA TYR A 300 12.60 -5.24 -10.66
C TYR A 300 12.78 -6.45 -11.57
N VAL A 301 12.07 -7.55 -11.32
CA VAL A 301 12.11 -8.73 -12.19
C VAL A 301 11.43 -8.42 -13.52
N VAL A 302 10.22 -7.86 -13.47
CA VAL A 302 9.48 -7.49 -14.68
C VAL A 302 10.19 -6.37 -15.42
N GLY A 303 10.71 -5.36 -14.69
CA GLY A 303 11.53 -4.30 -15.25
C GLY A 303 12.73 -4.85 -16.02
N LYS A 304 13.48 -5.79 -15.46
CA LYS A 304 14.58 -6.47 -16.17
C LYS A 304 14.10 -7.17 -17.44
N MET A 305 12.99 -7.90 -17.37
CA MET A 305 12.44 -8.61 -18.53
C MET A 305 12.01 -7.63 -19.63
N PHE A 306 11.35 -6.54 -19.26
CA PHE A 306 10.89 -5.49 -20.17
C PHE A 306 12.07 -4.79 -20.85
N VAL A 307 13.05 -4.34 -20.07
CA VAL A 307 14.24 -3.65 -20.58
C VAL A 307 14.98 -4.52 -21.57
N LYS A 308 15.25 -5.80 -21.24
CA LYS A 308 15.93 -6.73 -22.16
C LYS A 308 15.20 -6.96 -23.48
N ALA A 309 13.89 -6.79 -23.50
CA ALA A 309 13.07 -7.09 -24.67
C ALA A 309 12.74 -5.87 -25.52
N HIS A 310 12.61 -4.69 -24.90
CA HIS A 310 11.98 -3.53 -25.52
C HIS A 310 12.78 -2.23 -25.38
N PHE A 311 13.75 -2.16 -24.48
CA PHE A 311 14.52 -0.94 -24.26
C PHE A 311 15.81 -0.96 -25.09
N GLN A 312 16.08 0.14 -25.79
CA GLN A 312 17.27 0.31 -26.62
C GLN A 312 18.22 1.28 -25.92
N GLU A 313 19.49 0.91 -25.76
CA GLU A 313 20.43 1.70 -24.96
C GLU A 313 20.74 3.07 -25.59
N ASP A 314 20.70 3.19 -26.92
CA ASP A 314 20.85 4.48 -27.62
C ASP A 314 19.76 5.49 -27.22
N LYS A 315 18.55 5.02 -26.90
CA LYS A 315 17.44 5.88 -26.45
C LYS A 315 17.67 6.44 -25.04
N LYS A 316 18.43 5.72 -24.22
CA LYS A 316 18.82 6.20 -22.89
C LYS A 316 19.82 7.35 -23.02
N GLU A 317 20.87 7.18 -23.82
CA GLU A 317 21.88 8.20 -24.07
C GLU A 317 21.23 9.48 -24.63
N MET A 318 20.36 9.35 -25.62
CA MET A 318 19.59 10.49 -26.16
C MET A 318 18.75 11.22 -25.10
N MET A 319 18.13 10.47 -24.18
CA MET A 319 17.29 11.06 -23.14
C MET A 319 18.11 11.70 -22.01
N GLU A 320 19.30 11.16 -21.72
CA GLU A 320 20.27 11.78 -20.82
C GLU A 320 20.76 13.12 -21.41
N GLU A 321 21.12 13.16 -22.69
CA GLU A 321 21.48 14.40 -23.39
C GLU A 321 20.35 15.43 -23.38
N LEU A 322 19.12 15.01 -23.69
CA LEU A 322 17.94 15.88 -23.65
C LEU A 322 17.71 16.46 -22.26
N THR A 323 17.92 15.65 -21.21
CA THR A 323 17.76 16.08 -19.82
C THR A 323 18.77 17.15 -19.43
N GLU A 324 20.02 17.00 -19.86
CA GLU A 324 21.06 18.02 -19.67
C GLU A 324 20.75 19.30 -20.46
N GLY A 325 20.24 19.18 -21.69
CA GLY A 325 19.78 20.33 -22.48
C GLY A 325 18.63 21.10 -21.81
N ILE A 326 17.63 20.40 -21.27
CA ILE A 326 16.52 21.01 -20.51
C ILE A 326 17.04 21.68 -19.24
N ARG A 327 17.96 21.03 -18.51
CA ARG A 327 18.58 21.62 -17.31
C ARG A 327 19.31 22.91 -17.65
N TRP A 328 20.08 22.91 -18.74
CA TRP A 328 20.77 24.11 -19.21
C TRP A 328 19.78 25.23 -19.54
N ALA A 329 18.73 24.94 -20.31
CA ALA A 329 17.73 25.94 -20.70
C ALA A 329 16.98 26.51 -19.48
N PHE A 330 16.65 25.66 -18.49
CA PHE A 330 16.03 26.10 -17.24
C PHE A 330 16.94 27.06 -16.46
N ILE A 331 18.24 26.76 -16.38
CA ILE A 331 19.22 27.63 -15.73
C ILE A 331 19.37 28.96 -16.49
N ASP A 332 19.44 28.91 -17.82
CA ASP A 332 19.56 30.11 -18.65
C ASP A 332 18.37 31.06 -18.47
N MET A 333 17.15 30.51 -18.50
CA MET A 333 15.90 31.24 -18.22
C MET A 333 15.90 31.82 -16.80
N LEU A 334 16.33 31.04 -15.80
CA LEU A 334 16.41 31.49 -14.39
C LEU A 334 17.36 32.68 -14.20
N GLU A 335 18.45 32.72 -14.96
CA GLU A 335 19.44 33.79 -14.86
C GLU A 335 19.01 35.04 -15.63
N LYS A 336 18.57 34.88 -16.89
CA LYS A 336 18.39 35.97 -17.85
C LYS A 336 16.98 36.55 -17.91
N GLU A 337 15.95 35.73 -17.74
CA GLU A 337 14.57 36.12 -18.01
C GLU A 337 13.73 36.31 -16.74
N ASN A 338 14.09 35.62 -15.68
CA ASN A 338 13.37 35.68 -14.41
C ASN A 338 13.64 36.99 -13.65
N ASP A 339 12.67 37.88 -13.55
CA ASP A 339 12.81 39.20 -12.91
C ASP A 339 12.19 39.28 -11.50
N TRP A 340 11.41 38.28 -11.10
CA TRP A 340 10.68 38.28 -9.81
C TRP A 340 11.47 37.69 -8.65
N MET A 341 12.56 36.96 -8.90
CA MET A 341 13.44 36.40 -7.86
C MET A 341 14.66 37.30 -7.61
N ASP A 342 14.97 37.52 -6.33
CA ASP A 342 16.24 38.15 -5.94
C ASP A 342 17.45 37.25 -6.26
N THR A 343 18.64 37.87 -6.27
CA THR A 343 19.90 37.21 -6.64
C THR A 343 20.25 36.01 -5.75
N GLU A 344 19.99 36.08 -4.44
CA GLU A 344 20.33 34.99 -3.52
C GLU A 344 19.41 33.80 -3.74
N THR A 345 18.10 34.04 -3.94
CA THR A 345 17.14 32.99 -4.23
C THR A 345 17.42 32.34 -5.60
N LYS A 346 17.79 33.12 -6.63
CA LYS A 346 18.26 32.57 -7.93
C LYS A 346 19.46 31.66 -7.77
N ARG A 347 20.45 32.09 -6.98
CA ARG A 347 21.67 31.31 -6.71
C ARG A 347 21.33 29.95 -6.08
N LYS A 348 20.40 29.91 -5.12
CA LYS A 348 19.91 28.66 -4.50
C LYS A 348 19.14 27.77 -5.47
N ALA A 349 18.27 28.34 -6.30
CA ALA A 349 17.54 27.59 -7.32
C ALA A 349 18.49 26.97 -8.36
N HIS A 350 19.52 27.71 -8.76
CA HIS A 350 20.58 27.23 -9.65
C HIS A 350 21.39 26.07 -9.02
N GLU A 351 21.82 26.19 -7.76
CA GLU A 351 22.46 25.10 -7.01
C GLU A 351 21.59 23.84 -7.00
N LYS A 352 20.28 23.99 -6.74
CA LYS A 352 19.33 22.88 -6.73
C LYS A 352 19.17 22.23 -8.10
N ALA A 353 19.01 23.04 -9.16
CA ALA A 353 18.84 22.56 -10.53
C ALA A 353 20.06 21.75 -11.00
N LYS A 354 21.27 22.22 -10.69
CA LYS A 354 22.53 21.50 -10.98
C LYS A 354 22.66 20.19 -10.20
N ALA A 355 22.09 20.12 -9.00
CA ALA A 355 22.13 18.93 -8.16
C ALA A 355 21.02 17.91 -8.46
N VAL A 356 20.11 18.18 -9.41
CA VAL A 356 19.06 17.22 -9.79
C VAL A 356 19.72 16.01 -10.45
N MET A 357 19.49 14.82 -9.90
CA MET A 357 19.97 13.58 -10.51
C MET A 357 18.91 13.01 -11.44
N ALA A 358 19.26 12.82 -12.71
CA ALA A 358 18.40 12.19 -13.69
C ALA A 358 18.46 10.66 -13.59
N LYS A 359 17.29 10.01 -13.59
CA LYS A 359 17.14 8.55 -13.63
C LYS A 359 16.44 8.14 -14.92
N VAL A 360 17.22 7.71 -15.90
CA VAL A 360 16.72 7.40 -17.25
C VAL A 360 16.66 5.89 -17.48
N GLY A 361 15.48 5.42 -17.91
CA GLY A 361 15.26 4.02 -18.27
C GLY A 361 15.11 3.09 -17.06
N TYR A 362 16.23 2.63 -16.50
CA TYR A 362 16.21 1.59 -15.46
C TYR A 362 17.42 1.63 -14.51
N PRO A 363 17.29 1.15 -13.25
CA PRO A 363 18.42 0.99 -12.34
C PRO A 363 19.35 -0.13 -12.80
N GLN A 364 20.65 0.16 -12.91
CA GLN A 364 21.62 -0.83 -13.40
C GLN A 364 21.67 -2.12 -12.56
N PHE A 365 21.38 -2.04 -11.25
CA PHE A 365 21.42 -3.21 -10.36
C PHE A 365 20.40 -4.30 -10.74
N ILE A 366 19.31 -3.98 -11.45
CA ILE A 366 18.33 -5.00 -11.86
C ILE A 366 18.90 -5.95 -12.93
N MET A 367 20.02 -5.57 -13.57
CA MET A 367 20.69 -6.48 -14.51
C MET A 367 21.48 -7.59 -13.79
N ASN A 368 21.77 -7.41 -12.49
CA ASN A 368 22.47 -8.40 -11.67
C ASN A 368 21.48 -9.44 -11.12
N ASP A 369 21.53 -10.67 -11.64
CA ASP A 369 20.68 -11.78 -11.18
C ASP A 369 20.90 -12.13 -9.70
N THR A 370 22.13 -12.01 -9.19
CA THR A 370 22.43 -12.29 -7.77
C THR A 370 21.68 -11.33 -6.85
N TYR A 371 21.68 -10.04 -7.19
CA TYR A 371 20.96 -9.01 -6.41
C TYR A 371 19.45 -9.28 -6.38
N ILE A 372 18.85 -9.49 -7.55
CA ILE A 372 17.40 -9.74 -7.64
C ILE A 372 17.02 -11.03 -6.91
N ASN A 373 17.76 -12.12 -7.09
CA ASN A 373 17.44 -13.40 -6.46
C ASN A 373 17.52 -13.30 -4.93
N GLU A 374 18.49 -12.57 -4.40
CA GLU A 374 18.64 -12.33 -2.96
C GLU A 374 17.47 -11.51 -2.40
N ASP A 375 17.04 -10.47 -3.10
CA ASP A 375 15.92 -9.61 -2.70
C ASP A 375 14.60 -10.40 -2.54
N ILE A 376 14.36 -11.37 -3.44
CA ILE A 376 13.11 -12.15 -3.46
C ILE A 376 13.28 -13.58 -2.95
N LYS A 377 14.38 -13.89 -2.25
CA LYS A 377 14.72 -15.26 -1.82
C LYS A 377 13.65 -15.92 -0.95
N THR A 378 12.92 -15.11 -0.18
CA THR A 378 11.88 -15.59 0.76
C THR A 378 10.58 -15.97 0.05
N LEU A 379 10.36 -15.48 -1.18
CA LEU A 379 9.17 -15.77 -1.97
C LEU A 379 9.27 -17.15 -2.63
N LYS A 380 8.30 -18.02 -2.35
CA LYS A 380 8.22 -19.39 -2.84
C LYS A 380 6.85 -19.64 -3.46
N PHE A 381 6.70 -19.15 -4.69
CA PHE A 381 5.43 -19.26 -5.41
C PHE A 381 5.19 -20.67 -5.95
N THR A 382 3.91 -21.04 -6.05
CA THR A 382 3.48 -22.29 -6.68
C THR A 382 2.39 -22.03 -7.73
N GLU A 383 2.36 -22.82 -8.80
CA GLU A 383 1.31 -22.72 -9.83
C GLU A 383 -0.08 -23.17 -9.34
N SER A 384 -0.14 -23.86 -8.19
CA SER A 384 -1.38 -24.40 -7.63
C SER A 384 -2.08 -23.51 -6.63
N ASP A 385 -1.37 -22.55 -6.02
CA ASP A 385 -1.90 -21.74 -4.93
C ASP A 385 -1.78 -20.25 -5.23
N TYR A 386 -2.70 -19.74 -6.04
CA TYR A 386 -2.79 -18.32 -6.36
C TYR A 386 -2.99 -17.45 -5.11
N PHE A 387 -3.96 -17.80 -4.27
CA PHE A 387 -4.29 -16.99 -3.09
C PHE A 387 -3.14 -16.98 -2.09
N GLY A 388 -2.48 -18.12 -1.85
CA GLY A 388 -1.29 -18.19 -1.03
C GLY A 388 -0.11 -17.39 -1.60
N ASN A 389 0.10 -17.40 -2.92
CA ASN A 389 1.11 -16.54 -3.55
C ASN A 389 0.82 -15.04 -3.32
N VAL A 390 -0.44 -14.64 -3.41
CA VAL A 390 -0.87 -13.26 -3.10
C VAL A 390 -0.56 -12.91 -1.64
N LEU A 391 -0.85 -13.81 -0.69
CA LEU A 391 -0.52 -13.58 0.73
C LEU A 391 0.98 -13.51 0.99
N GLN A 392 1.79 -14.37 0.34
CA GLN A 392 3.25 -14.31 0.43
C GLN A 392 3.77 -12.95 -0.05
N THR A 393 3.26 -12.46 -1.17
CA THR A 393 3.60 -11.14 -1.71
C THR A 393 3.25 -10.02 -0.73
N ARG A 394 2.06 -10.09 -0.12
CA ARG A 394 1.62 -9.08 0.87
C ARG A 394 2.47 -9.12 2.13
N LYS A 395 2.89 -10.29 2.60
CA LYS A 395 3.79 -10.43 3.74
C LYS A 395 5.17 -9.87 3.44
N TYR A 396 5.71 -10.12 2.25
CA TYR A 396 6.99 -9.55 1.83
C TYR A 396 6.90 -8.01 1.76
N ALA A 397 5.88 -7.46 1.10
CA ALA A 397 5.63 -6.02 1.02
C ALA A 397 5.32 -5.36 2.37
N ALA A 398 4.87 -6.14 3.36
CA ALA A 398 4.62 -5.64 4.71
C ALA A 398 5.91 -5.42 5.50
N GLN A 399 7.02 -6.03 5.09
CA GLN A 399 8.27 -5.97 5.82
C GLN A 399 9.36 -5.21 5.05
N SER A 400 9.22 -5.09 3.72
CA SER A 400 10.24 -4.54 2.83
C SER A 400 10.71 -3.13 3.17
N ASP A 401 9.86 -2.25 3.69
CA ASP A 401 10.28 -0.89 4.05
C ASP A 401 11.12 -0.84 5.33
N PHE A 402 10.92 -1.75 6.28
CA PHE A 402 11.71 -1.82 7.51
C PHE A 402 13.17 -2.19 7.27
N TYR A 403 13.49 -2.87 6.17
CA TYR A 403 14.87 -3.11 5.74
C TYR A 403 15.71 -1.83 5.64
N TRP A 404 15.07 -0.70 5.31
CA TRP A 404 15.74 0.59 5.15
C TRP A 404 15.97 1.31 6.47
N LEU A 405 15.27 0.93 7.55
CA LEU A 405 15.45 1.55 8.85
C LEU A 405 16.87 1.23 9.35
N ARG A 406 17.62 2.27 9.78
CA ARG A 406 19.06 2.23 10.13
C ARG A 406 20.04 2.19 8.94
N LYS A 407 19.57 2.28 7.70
CA LYS A 407 20.43 2.47 6.53
C LYS A 407 20.49 3.94 6.10
N GLU A 408 21.50 4.26 5.32
CA GLU A 408 21.55 5.51 4.58
C GLU A 408 20.72 5.40 3.30
N VAL A 409 20.13 6.51 2.87
CA VAL A 409 19.34 6.59 1.64
C VAL A 409 20.28 6.44 0.44
N PRO A 410 20.23 5.33 -0.31
CA PRO A 410 21.16 5.14 -1.42
C PRO A 410 20.70 5.98 -2.60
N LYS A 411 21.62 6.76 -3.19
CA LYS A 411 21.31 7.56 -4.37
C LYS A 411 20.90 6.71 -5.58
N THR A 412 21.34 5.46 -5.61
CA THR A 412 21.06 4.48 -6.66
C THR A 412 19.66 3.90 -6.63
N GLU A 413 18.89 4.03 -5.55
CA GLU A 413 17.56 3.41 -5.41
C GLU A 413 16.48 4.13 -6.21
N TRP A 414 15.64 3.40 -6.92
CA TRP A 414 14.54 3.98 -7.69
C TRP A 414 13.25 3.84 -6.90
N PHE A 415 12.39 4.85 -6.98
CA PHE A 415 11.07 4.80 -6.35
C PHE A 415 9.98 4.32 -7.32
N THR A 416 10.36 3.99 -8.56
CA THR A 416 9.47 3.59 -9.65
C THR A 416 9.98 2.35 -10.38
N SER A 417 9.06 1.59 -10.98
CA SER A 417 9.41 0.44 -11.83
C SER A 417 9.80 0.91 -13.24
N PRO A 418 10.78 0.28 -13.91
CA PRO A 418 11.08 0.54 -15.33
C PRO A 418 9.92 0.26 -16.30
N THR A 419 8.86 -0.41 -15.86
CA THR A 419 7.65 -0.67 -16.67
C THR A 419 6.60 0.44 -16.57
N THR A 420 6.78 1.41 -15.68
CA THR A 420 5.79 2.45 -15.44
C THR A 420 5.76 3.47 -16.58
N VAL A 421 4.59 3.67 -17.17
CA VAL A 421 4.34 4.72 -18.17
C VAL A 421 4.01 6.03 -17.44
N ASN A 422 5.01 6.65 -16.83
CA ASN A 422 4.89 7.94 -16.15
C ASN A 422 6.30 8.54 -15.93
N ALA A 423 6.36 9.78 -15.46
CA ALA A 423 7.58 10.45 -15.00
C ALA A 423 7.33 11.10 -13.63
N PHE A 424 8.39 11.33 -12.86
CA PHE A 424 8.23 11.71 -11.46
C PHE A 424 9.32 12.66 -10.98
N TYR A 425 9.09 13.30 -9.84
CA TYR A 425 10.12 14.05 -9.12
C TYR A 425 10.04 13.70 -7.63
N SER A 426 11.19 13.37 -7.04
CA SER A 426 11.32 13.15 -5.60
C SER A 426 11.98 14.36 -4.95
N ALA A 427 11.21 15.11 -4.17
CA ALA A 427 11.69 16.31 -3.49
C ALA A 427 12.75 16.01 -2.41
N SER A 428 12.66 14.87 -1.72
CA SER A 428 13.59 14.50 -0.65
C SER A 428 14.95 14.05 -1.17
N THR A 429 15.00 13.38 -2.33
CA THR A 429 16.25 12.91 -2.93
C THR A 429 16.76 13.82 -4.05
N ASN A 430 15.97 14.81 -4.48
CA ASN A 430 16.23 15.69 -5.62
C ASN A 430 16.52 14.92 -6.91
N GLN A 431 15.60 14.00 -7.27
CA GLN A 431 15.75 13.09 -8.41
C GLN A 431 14.54 13.19 -9.33
N ILE A 432 14.78 13.12 -10.64
CA ILE A 432 13.77 13.03 -11.70
C ILE A 432 13.82 11.67 -12.38
#